data_AF-A0A975U0E9-F1
#
_entry.id   AF-A0A975U0E9-F1
#
_cell.length_a   1.000
_cell.length_b   1.000
_cell.length_c   1.000
_cell.angle_alpha   90.00
_cell.angle_beta   90.00
_cell.angle_gamma   90.00
#
_symmetry.space_group_name_H-M   'P 1'
#
loop_
_entity.id
_entity.type
_entity.pdbx_description
1 polymer ?
#
loop_
_entity_poly.entity_id
_entity_poly.type
_entity_poly.pdbx_seq_one_letter_code
_entity_poly.pdbx_strand_id
1 'polypeptide(L)' 'MILWRLLQAIAVLALIACLDLATKATPLRGEGWNAGRLLYAGSGIVTALTLFALAAIGIGQARLRAQLERIEAALSKRD' A
#
# COMPACT_ATOMS: atom_id res chain seq x y z
N MET A 1 1.43 -9.36 12.44
CA MET A 1 1.20 -7.89 12.28
C MET A 1 2.41 -7.13 11.75
N ILE A 2 3.64 -7.46 12.18
CA ILE A 2 4.86 -6.73 11.73
C ILE A 2 5.04 -6.75 10.20
N LEU A 3 4.77 -7.90 9.56
CA LEU A 3 4.91 -8.09 8.12
C LEU A 3 4.02 -7.14 7.30
N TRP A 4 2.75 -7.00 7.68
CA TRP A 4 1.81 -6.12 6.99
C TRP A 4 2.16 -4.64 7.17
N ARG A 5 2.69 -4.26 8.34
CA ARG A 5 3.17 -2.89 8.60
C ARG A 5 4.42 -2.58 7.79
N LEU A 6 5.34 -3.54 7.66
CA LEU A 6 6.50 -3.45 6.78
C LEU A 6 6.07 -3.28 5.31
N LEU A 7 5.08 -4.06 4.87
CA LEU A 7 4.54 -3.96 3.52
C LEU A 7 3.91 -2.58 3.24
N GLN A 8 3.15 -2.03 4.20
CA GLN A 8 2.64 -0.66 4.12
C GLN A 8 3.77 0.37 4.03
N ALA A 9 4.80 0.27 4.87
CA ALA A 9 5.93 1.20 4.86
C ALA A 9 6.67 1.17 3.51
N ILE A 10 6.93 -0.01 2.97
CA ILE A 10 7.56 -0.19 1.66
C ILE A 10 6.67 0.39 0.55
N ALA A 11 5.36 0.13 0.59
CA ALA A 11 4.41 0.66 -0.38
C ALA A 11 4.36 2.21 -0.37
N VAL A 12 4.41 2.83 0.82
CA VAL A 12 4.46 4.30 0.96
C VAL A 12 5.77 4.85 0.40
N LEU A 13 6.91 4.24 0.72
CA LEU A 13 8.21 4.67 0.19
C LEU A 13 8.26 4.54 -1.35
N ALA A 14 7.73 3.45 -1.90
CA ALA A 14 7.62 3.26 -3.34
C ALA A 14 6.72 4.32 -3.99
N LEU A 15 5.59 4.66 -3.37
CA LEU A 15 4.69 5.71 -3.85
C LEU A 15 5.37 7.08 -3.87
N ILE A 16 6.09 7.43 -2.81
CA ILE A 16 6.85 8.70 -2.72
C ILE A 16 7.94 8.75 -3.80
N ALA A 17 8.69 7.66 -4.00
CA ALA A 17 9.71 7.58 -5.04
C ALA A 17 9.12 7.74 -6.45
N CYS A 18 7.96 7.13 -6.72
CA CYS A 18 7.30 7.28 -8.01
C CYS A 18 6.70 8.68 -8.21
N LEU A 19 6.23 9.32 -7.14
CA LEU A 19 5.78 10.73 -7.17
C LEU A 19 6.96 11.68 -7.46
N ASP A 20 8.12 11.47 -6.82
CA ASP A 20 9.33 12.27 -7.09
C ASP A 20 9.76 12.14 -8.56
N LEU A 21 9.82 10.91 -9.08
CA LEU A 21 10.09 10.64 -10.50
C LEU A 21 9.06 11.29 -11.42
N ALA A 22 7.77 11.20 -11.10
CA ALA A 22 6.70 11.83 -11.87
C ALA A 22 6.86 13.36 -11.89
N THR A 23 7.16 14.00 -10.75
CA THR A 23 7.34 15.47 -10.66
C THR A 23 8.61 15.98 -11.32
N LYS A 24 9.61 15.12 -11.54
CA LYS A 24 10.82 15.43 -12.31
C LYS A 24 10.64 15.17 -13.80
N ALA A 25 9.76 14.23 -14.16
CA ALA A 25 9.45 13.89 -15.54
C ALA A 25 8.29 14.71 -16.13
N THR A 26 7.63 15.57 -15.35
CA THR A 26 6.50 16.39 -15.81
C THR A 26 6.94 17.59 -16.68
N PRO A 27 6.13 17.96 -17.69
CA PRO A 27 6.44 19.06 -18.61
C PRO A 27 6.45 20.43 -17.92
N LEU A 28 5.78 20.55 -16.76
CA LEU A 28 5.69 21.77 -15.95
C LEU A 28 7.02 22.27 -15.38
N ARG A 29 8.08 21.44 -15.34
CA ARG A 29 9.39 21.82 -14.75
C ARG A 29 10.51 22.12 -15.76
N GLY A 30 10.26 21.98 -17.07
CA GLY A 30 11.24 22.32 -18.12
C GLY A 30 12.46 21.40 -18.20
N GLU A 31 13.05 21.31 -19.41
CA GLU A 31 14.26 20.60 -19.88
C GLU A 31 14.46 19.10 -19.55
N GLY A 32 13.91 18.57 -18.45
CA GLY A 32 13.99 17.15 -18.05
C GLY A 32 12.79 16.29 -18.46
N TRP A 33 11.87 16.86 -19.25
CA TRP A 33 10.62 16.19 -19.65
C TRP A 33 10.91 14.94 -20.51
N ASN A 34 10.38 13.80 -20.07
CA ASN A 34 10.47 12.54 -20.79
C ASN A 34 9.21 11.72 -20.55
N ALA A 35 8.40 11.58 -21.61
CA ALA A 35 7.13 10.84 -21.55
C ALA A 35 7.32 9.37 -21.12
N GLY A 36 8.42 8.72 -21.51
CA GLY A 36 8.73 7.35 -21.10
C GLY A 36 8.99 7.23 -19.59
N ARG A 37 9.71 8.20 -19.00
CA ARG A 37 9.92 8.25 -17.54
C ARG A 37 8.63 8.53 -16.78
N LEU A 38 7.75 9.37 -17.34
CA LEU A 38 6.44 9.65 -16.77
C LEU A 38 5.54 8.41 -16.78
N LEU A 39 5.50 7.67 -17.89
CA LEU A 39 4.73 6.42 -18.01
C LEU A 39 5.28 5.34 -17.07
N TYR A 40 6.60 5.23 -16.94
CA TYR A 40 7.25 4.31 -16.00
C TYR A 40 6.95 4.68 -14.53
N ALA A 41 7.00 5.97 -14.19
CA ALA A 41 6.58 6.44 -12.87
C ALA A 41 5.10 6.14 -12.62
N GLY A 42 4.24 6.34 -13.62
CA GLY A 42 2.81 6.02 -13.56
C GLY A 42 2.53 4.54 -13.32
N SER A 43 3.21 3.63 -14.03
CA SER A 43 3.06 2.18 -13.79
C SER A 43 3.53 1.79 -12.39
N GLY A 44 4.63 2.37 -11.92
CA GLY A 44 5.13 2.19 -10.55
C GLY A 44 4.14 2.66 -9.47
N ILE A 45 3.46 3.80 -9.69
CA ILE A 45 2.43 4.32 -8.78
C ILE A 45 1.28 3.31 -8.62
N VAL A 46 0.77 2.75 -9.73
CA VAL A 46 -0.34 1.79 -9.70
C VAL A 46 0.05 0.54 -8.90
N THR A 47 1.27 0.03 -9.11
CA THR A 47 1.78 -1.12 -8.35
C THR A 47 1.93 -0.80 -6.86
N ALA A 48 2.47 0.37 -6.52
CA ALA A 48 2.61 0.82 -5.13
C ALA A 48 1.26 0.94 -4.42
N LEU A 49 0.25 1.53 -5.07
CA LEU A 49 -1.12 1.63 -4.55
C LEU A 49 -1.75 0.25 -4.34
N THR A 50 -1.52 -0.69 -5.27
CA THR A 50 -2.03 -2.07 -5.15
C THR A 50 -1.43 -2.78 -3.94
N LEU A 51 -0.12 -2.66 -3.73
CA LEU A 51 0.56 -3.22 -2.54
C LEU A 51 0.04 -2.60 -1.24
N PHE A 52 -0.22 -1.29 -1.25
CA PHE A 52 -0.80 -0.60 -0.11
C PHE A 52 -2.21 -1.13 0.23
N ALA A 53 -3.06 -1.31 -0.79
CA ALA A 53 -4.41 -1.86 -0.63
C ALA A 53 -4.38 -3.29 -0.08
N LEU A 54 -3.52 -4.16 -0.63
CA LEU A 54 -3.34 -5.53 -0.14
C LEU A 54 -2.89 -5.56 1.32
N ALA A 55 -1.97 -4.67 1.70
CA ALA A 55 -1.52 -4.59 3.08
C ALA A 55 -2.64 -4.14 4.04
N ALA A 56 -3.48 -3.19 3.62
CA ALA A 56 -4.64 -2.76 4.39
C ALA A 56 -5.67 -3.89 4.57
N ILE A 57 -5.96 -4.63 3.50
CA ILE A 57 -6.87 -5.78 3.52
C ILE A 57 -6.33 -6.88 4.47
N GLY A 58 -5.04 -7.19 4.39
CA GLY A 58 -4.40 -8.18 5.27
C GLY A 58 -4.50 -7.83 6.76
N ILE A 59 -4.35 -6.54 7.10
CA ILE A 59 -4.55 -6.05 8.48
C ILE A 59 -6.01 -6.20 8.90
N GLY A 60 -6.95 -5.85 8.02
CA GLY A 60 -8.39 -6.00 8.26
C GLY A 60 -8.78 -7.46 8.55
N GLN A 61 -8.32 -8.40 7.73
CA GLN A 61 -8.56 -9.83 7.91
C GLN A 61 -8.00 -10.37 9.22
N ALA A 62 -6.78 -9.96 9.60
CA ALA A 62 -6.17 -10.36 10.86
C ALA A 62 -6.98 -9.86 12.07
N ARG A 63 -7.50 -8.63 12.01
CA ARG A 63 -8.35 -8.06 13.05
C ARG A 63 -9.70 -8.76 13.13
N LEU A 64 -10.28 -9.11 11.98
CA LEU A 64 -11.56 -9.82 11.90
C LEU A 64 -11.46 -11.21 12.54
N ARG A 65 -10.39 -11.96 12.23
CA ARG A 65 -10.12 -13.27 12.85
C ARG A 65 -10.01 -13.17 14.37
N ALA A 66 -9.25 -12.19 14.87
CA ALA A 66 -9.13 -11.98 16.31
C ALA A 66 -10.46 -11.59 16.99
N GLN A 67 -11.38 -10.93 16.27
CA GLN A 67 -12.72 -10.65 16.79
C GLN A 67 -13.60 -11.90 16.81
N LEU A 68 -13.54 -12.73 15.77
CA LEU A 68 -14.26 -14.00 15.71
C LEU A 68 -13.82 -14.95 16.82
N GLU A 69 -12.51 -15.12 17.03
CA GLU A 69 -11.97 -15.95 18.11
C GLU A 69 -12.46 -15.48 19.50
N ARG A 70 -12.58 -14.17 19.71
CA ARG A 70 -13.12 -13.62 20.97
C ARG A 70 -14.61 -13.92 21.14
N ILE A 71 -15.39 -13.81 20.06
CA ILE A 71 -16.83 -14.10 20.09
C ILE A 71 -17.04 -15.59 20.35
N GLU A 72 -16.30 -16.45 19.67
CA GLU A 72 -16.36 -17.90 19.82
C GLU A 72 -15.96 -18.33 21.25
N ALA A 73 -14.89 -17.76 21.80
CA ALA A 73 -14.48 -17.99 23.18
C ALA A 73 -15.51 -17.48 24.22
N ALA A 74 -16.25 -16.41 23.91
CA ALA A 74 -17.30 -15.89 24.78
C ALA A 74 -18.56 -16.78 24.75
N LEU A 75 -18.91 -17.31 23.57
CA LEU A 75 -20.01 -18.25 23.40
C LEU A 75 -19.70 -19.58 24.10
N SER A 76 -18.50 -20.12 23.91
CA SER A 76 -18.07 -21.38 24.52
C SER A 76 -17.96 -21.34 26.06
N LYS A 77 -17.91 -20.16 26.69
CA LYS A 77 -17.96 -20.01 28.16
C LYS A 77 -19.38 -19.90 28.71
N ARG A 78 -20.36 -19.79 27.82
CA ARG A 78 -21.76 -19.55 28.15
C ARG A 78 -22.60 -20.84 28.12
N ASP A 79 -22.08 -21.88 27.47
CA ASP A 79 -22.50 -23.27 27.57
C ASP A 79 -21.74 -23.98 28.71
#